data_AF-A0A2A6FQ72-F1
#
_entry.id   AF-A0A2A6FQ72-F1
#
_cell.length_a   1.000
_cell.length_b   1.000
_cell.length_c   1.000
_cell.angle_alpha   90.00
_cell.angle_beta   90.00
_cell.angle_gamma   90.00
#
_symmetry.space_group_name_H-M   'P 1'
#
loop_
_entity.id
_entity.type
_entity.pdbx_description
1 polymer ?
#
loop_
_entity_poly.entity_id
_entity_poly.type
_entity_poly.pdbx_seq_one_letter_code
_entity_poly.pdbx_strand_id
1 'polypeptide(L)'
;MPDPGPGQKGGALEAGGKDTDPKVLDAALAACGKYMKSAVGDLNSPEMIAAMKKMSACMRKSGFEKFPDPDASGSLQLSESPEFDFNDKAFTDALKKCETENRPQQGGQ
;
A
#
# COMPACT_ATOMS: atom_id res chain seq x y z
N MET A 1 21.68 -1.71 -11.55
CA MET A 1 21.51 -2.50 -10.32
C MET A 1 21.04 -3.87 -10.74
N PRO A 2 21.78 -4.96 -10.45
CA PRO A 2 21.42 -6.30 -10.91
C PRO A 2 20.10 -6.77 -10.27
N ASP A 3 19.19 -7.23 -11.13
CA ASP A 3 17.86 -7.73 -10.81
C ASP A 3 17.95 -9.01 -9.95
N PRO A 4 17.33 -9.07 -8.76
CA PRO A 4 17.34 -10.26 -7.93
C PRO A 4 16.47 -11.36 -8.54
N GLY A 5 17.11 -12.46 -8.96
CA GLY A 5 16.45 -13.62 -9.56
C GLY A 5 15.52 -14.41 -8.62
N PRO A 6 14.66 -15.27 -9.21
CA PRO A 6 13.57 -15.96 -8.50
C PRO A 6 14.10 -17.06 -7.58
N GLY A 7 13.83 -16.94 -6.28
CA GLY A 7 14.24 -17.90 -5.25
C GLY A 7 14.32 -17.34 -3.83
N GLN A 8 14.16 -16.03 -3.67
CA GLN A 8 14.24 -15.38 -2.36
C GLN A 8 12.87 -15.41 -1.69
N LYS A 9 12.81 -16.12 -0.55
CA LYS A 9 11.66 -16.15 0.34
C LYS A 9 11.28 -14.70 0.67
N GLY A 10 10.04 -14.33 0.38
CA GLY A 10 9.49 -13.00 0.69
C GLY A 10 9.62 -12.72 2.18
N GLY A 11 10.65 -11.98 2.54
CA GLY A 11 10.79 -11.30 3.81
C GLY A 11 10.57 -9.82 3.56
N ALA A 12 9.92 -9.14 4.51
CA ALA A 12 9.89 -7.69 4.57
C ALA A 12 11.24 -7.11 4.16
N LEU A 13 11.24 -6.02 3.41
CA LEU A 13 12.46 -5.39 2.92
C LEU A 13 13.40 -5.15 4.10
N GLU A 14 14.37 -6.04 4.32
CA GLU A 14 15.44 -5.83 5.28
C GLU A 14 16.33 -4.78 4.64
N ALA A 15 15.91 -3.51 4.77
CA ALA A 15 16.54 -2.35 4.14
C ALA A 15 17.89 -2.00 4.79
N GLY A 16 18.52 -2.97 5.46
CA GLY A 16 19.87 -2.90 5.94
C GLY A 16 20.45 -4.30 5.96
N GLY A 17 21.47 -4.54 5.13
CA GLY A 17 22.37 -5.67 5.36
C GLY A 17 22.88 -5.61 6.80
N LYS A 18 23.36 -6.73 7.34
CA LYS A 18 23.75 -6.90 8.77
C LYS A 18 24.81 -5.89 9.28
N ASP A 19 25.32 -5.04 8.39
CA ASP A 19 26.31 -3.98 8.57
C ASP A 19 25.74 -2.56 8.44
N THR A 20 24.44 -2.41 8.19
CA THR A 20 23.80 -1.11 7.94
C THR A 20 23.35 -0.50 9.26
N ASP A 21 23.94 0.65 9.60
CA ASP A 21 23.52 1.37 10.79
C ASP A 21 22.08 1.90 10.61
N PRO A 22 21.16 1.62 11.56
CA PRO A 22 19.76 2.03 11.44
C PRO A 22 19.59 3.55 11.35
N LYS A 23 20.53 4.35 11.86
CA LYS A 23 20.47 5.81 11.72
C LYS A 23 20.88 6.26 10.32
N VAL A 24 21.81 5.56 9.68
CA VAL A 24 22.19 5.82 8.29
C VAL A 24 21.03 5.46 7.36
N LEU A 25 20.34 4.35 7.65
CA LEU A 25 19.13 3.96 6.93
C LEU A 25 17.99 4.97 7.13
N ASP A 26 17.71 5.38 8.37
CA ASP A 26 16.67 6.39 8.66
C ASP A 26 16.96 7.72 7.96
N ALA A 27 18.20 8.20 8.03
CA ALA A 27 18.62 9.42 7.35
C ALA A 27 18.49 9.29 5.82
N ALA A 28 18.82 8.13 5.25
CA ALA A 28 18.66 7.86 3.82
C ALA A 28 17.18 7.81 3.41
N LEU A 29 16.32 7.18 4.21
CA LEU A 29 14.88 7.13 3.99
C LEU A 29 14.24 8.51 4.16
N ALA A 30 14.68 9.34 5.11
CA ALA A 30 14.20 10.71 5.28
C ALA A 30 14.63 11.60 4.10
N ALA A 31 15.89 11.50 3.65
CA ALA A 31 16.38 12.23 2.49
C ALA A 31 15.66 11.78 1.21
N CYS A 32 15.46 10.47 1.03
CA CYS A 32 14.74 9.90 -0.11
C CYS A 32 13.24 10.23 -0.05
N GLY A 33 12.64 10.25 1.15
CA GLY A 33 11.21 10.48 1.38
C GLY A 33 10.73 11.80 0.82
N LYS A 34 11.57 12.84 0.85
CA LYS A 34 11.31 14.12 0.17
C LYS A 34 11.13 13.95 -1.35
N TYR A 35 11.98 13.15 -1.98
CA TYR A 35 11.90 12.87 -3.42
C TYR A 35 10.77 11.89 -3.75
N MET A 36 10.49 10.92 -2.88
CA MET A 36 9.31 10.06 -3.02
C MET A 36 8.02 10.87 -2.98
N LYS A 37 7.86 11.80 -2.02
CA LYS A 37 6.67 12.67 -1.96
C LYS A 37 6.48 13.51 -3.22
N SER A 38 7.56 13.89 -3.91
CA SER A 38 7.47 14.53 -5.23
C SER A 38 7.10 13.56 -6.36
N ALA A 39 7.42 12.27 -6.24
CA ALA A 39 7.14 11.25 -7.25
C ALA A 39 5.76 10.60 -7.10
N VAL A 40 5.29 10.35 -5.87
CA VAL A 40 4.01 9.67 -5.57
C VAL A 40 2.96 10.60 -4.95
N GLY A 41 3.30 11.87 -4.71
CA GLY A 41 2.44 12.81 -4.01
C GLY A 41 2.48 12.62 -2.49
N ASP A 42 1.70 13.44 -1.78
CA ASP A 42 1.55 13.30 -0.34
C ASP A 42 0.59 12.14 -0.02
N LEU A 43 1.13 11.04 0.50
CA LEU A 43 0.34 9.86 0.87
C LEU A 43 -0.67 10.14 2.01
N ASN A 44 -0.47 11.24 2.74
CA ASN A 44 -1.36 11.73 3.80
C ASN A 44 -2.30 12.84 3.32
N SER A 45 -2.34 13.12 2.01
CA SER A 45 -3.20 14.16 1.46
C SER A 45 -4.66 13.77 1.67
N PRO A 46 -5.57 14.71 1.99
CA PRO A 46 -7.01 14.44 2.10
C PRO A 46 -7.58 13.77 0.85
N GLU A 47 -7.01 14.03 -0.33
CA GLU A 47 -7.41 13.41 -1.59
C GLU A 47 -7.06 11.92 -1.64
N MET A 48 -5.86 11.55 -1.15
CA MET A 48 -5.42 10.16 -1.06
C MET A 48 -6.18 9.40 0.03
N ILE A 49 -6.45 10.05 1.17
CA ILE A 49 -7.30 9.51 2.23
C ILE A 49 -8.71 9.24 1.69
N ALA A 50 -9.27 10.16 0.90
CA ALA A 50 -10.57 9.97 0.26
C ALA A 50 -10.56 8.83 -0.77
N ALA A 51 -9.49 8.69 -1.56
CA ALA A 51 -9.30 7.58 -2.48
C ALA A 51 -9.25 6.22 -1.74
N MET A 52 -8.50 6.16 -0.62
CA MET A 52 -8.44 4.96 0.23
C MET A 52 -9.80 4.63 0.85
N LYS A 53 -10.58 5.63 1.28
CA LYS A 53 -11.95 5.42 1.78
C LYS A 53 -12.88 4.86 0.70
N LYS A 54 -12.79 5.38 -0.53
CA LYS A 54 -13.56 4.85 -1.68
C LYS A 54 -13.18 3.41 -2.01
N MET A 55 -11.89 3.10 -2.00
CA MET A 55 -11.42 1.73 -2.20
C MET A 55 -11.96 0.80 -1.10
N SER A 56 -11.86 1.21 0.16
CA SER A 56 -12.36 0.44 1.31
C SER A 56 -13.87 0.17 1.22
N ALA A 57 -14.66 1.20 0.86
CA ALA A 57 -16.09 1.05 0.62
C ALA A 57 -16.40 0.10 -0.55
N CYS A 58 -15.64 0.19 -1.64
CA CYS A 58 -15.78 -0.68 -2.80
C CYS A 58 -15.47 -2.15 -2.45
N MET A 59 -14.42 -2.41 -1.66
CA MET A 59 -14.04 -3.77 -1.27
C MET A 59 -15.14 -4.44 -0.46
N ARG A 60 -15.73 -3.71 0.49
CA ARG A 60 -16.90 -4.18 1.25
C ARG A 60 -18.09 -4.48 0.35
N LYS A 61 -18.40 -3.58 -0.59
CA LYS A 61 -19.48 -3.77 -1.56
C LYS A 61 -19.23 -4.92 -2.53
N SER A 62 -17.97 -5.24 -2.80
CA SER A 62 -17.57 -6.34 -3.69
C SER A 62 -17.58 -7.71 -3.01
N GLY A 63 -17.91 -7.78 -1.72
CA GLY A 63 -18.05 -9.02 -0.95
C GLY A 63 -16.94 -9.24 0.08
N PHE A 64 -16.00 -8.30 0.21
CA PHE A 64 -14.96 -8.34 1.25
C PHE A 64 -15.30 -7.35 2.37
N GLU A 65 -16.34 -7.67 3.14
CA GLU A 65 -16.89 -6.82 4.21
C GLU A 65 -15.92 -6.62 5.37
N LYS A 66 -14.95 -7.54 5.53
CA LYS A 66 -13.91 -7.50 6.57
C LYS A 66 -12.82 -6.44 6.32
N PHE A 67 -12.88 -5.68 5.23
CA PHE A 67 -11.91 -4.63 4.97
C PHE A 67 -12.10 -3.45 5.95
N PRO A 68 -11.07 -3.06 6.74
CA PRO A 68 -11.16 -1.90 7.62
C PRO A 68 -11.15 -0.59 6.83
N ASP A 69 -11.70 0.47 7.43
CA ASP A 69 -11.57 1.82 6.90
C ASP A 69 -10.21 2.43 7.27
N PRO A 70 -9.67 3.35 6.44
CA PRO A 70 -8.46 4.06 6.76
C PRO A 70 -8.71 5.13 7.83
N ASP A 71 -7.72 5.32 8.70
CA ASP A 71 -7.73 6.36 9.73
C ASP A 71 -7.59 7.79 9.12
N ALA A 72 -7.60 8.83 9.96
CA ALA A 72 -7.32 10.22 9.60
C ALA A 72 -5.99 10.39 8.83
N SER A 73 -4.99 9.53 9.05
CA SER A 73 -3.75 9.52 8.26
C SER A 73 -3.81 8.69 6.97
N GLY A 74 -4.97 8.12 6.61
CA GLY A 74 -5.10 7.28 5.40
C GLY A 74 -4.52 5.88 5.55
N SER A 75 -4.08 5.50 6.75
CA SER A 75 -3.47 4.21 7.05
C SER A 75 -4.51 3.16 7.36
N LEU A 76 -4.34 1.96 6.80
CA LEU A 76 -5.20 0.80 7.00
C LEU A 76 -4.54 -0.15 8.01
N GLN A 77 -5.24 -0.47 9.10
CA GLN A 77 -4.75 -1.41 10.13
C GLN A 77 -5.05 -2.86 9.72
N LEU A 78 -4.36 -3.32 8.67
CA LEU A 78 -4.55 -4.67 8.12
C LEU A 78 -3.72 -5.73 8.84
N SER A 79 -2.56 -5.36 9.41
CA SER A 79 -1.61 -6.30 10.03
C SER A 79 -2.06 -6.87 11.37
N GLU A 80 -3.07 -6.29 12.01
CA GLU A 80 -3.55 -6.72 13.34
C GLU A 80 -4.80 -7.60 13.28
N SER A 81 -5.32 -7.86 12.08
CA SER A 81 -6.54 -8.64 11.90
C SER A 81 -6.20 -10.11 11.59
N PRO A 82 -6.25 -11.04 12.56
CA PRO A 82 -5.99 -12.47 12.32
C PRO A 82 -7.02 -13.11 11.37
N GLU A 83 -8.14 -12.43 11.13
CA GLU A 83 -9.19 -12.83 10.19
C GLU A 83 -8.97 -12.30 8.77
N PHE A 84 -7.92 -11.51 8.56
CA PHE A 84 -7.62 -10.87 7.29
C PHE A 84 -6.52 -11.63 6.56
N ASP A 85 -6.90 -12.37 5.51
CA ASP A 85 -5.94 -13.08 4.66
C ASP A 85 -5.78 -12.34 3.32
N PHE A 86 -4.58 -11.81 3.09
CA PHE A 86 -4.23 -11.12 1.84
C PHE A 86 -4.18 -12.06 0.63
N ASN A 87 -4.15 -13.37 0.84
CA ASN A 87 -4.20 -14.38 -0.22
C ASN A 87 -5.63 -14.88 -0.47
N ASP A 88 -6.62 -14.38 0.29
CA ASP A 88 -8.00 -14.77 0.08
C ASP A 88 -8.47 -14.38 -1.32
N LYS A 89 -9.21 -15.29 -1.96
CA LYS A 89 -9.72 -15.05 -3.31
C LYS A 89 -10.73 -13.90 -3.32
N ALA A 90 -11.59 -13.78 -2.31
CA ALA A 90 -12.55 -12.68 -2.23
C ALA A 90 -11.83 -11.34 -2.06
N PHE A 91 -10.73 -11.28 -1.29
CA PHE A 91 -9.88 -10.09 -1.20
C PHE A 91 -9.29 -9.71 -2.55
N THR A 92 -8.62 -10.65 -3.23
CA THR A 92 -7.93 -10.37 -4.50
C THR A 92 -8.90 -10.01 -5.63
N ASP A 93 -10.06 -10.68 -5.69
CA ASP A 93 -11.12 -10.42 -6.67
C ASP A 93 -11.76 -9.04 -6.44
N ALA A 94 -12.10 -8.71 -5.18
CA ALA A 94 -12.62 -7.42 -4.79
C ALA A 94 -11.60 -6.30 -5.07
N LEU A 95 -10.33 -6.50 -4.72
CA LEU A 95 -9.27 -5.52 -4.98
C LEU A 95 -9.14 -5.25 -6.47
N LYS A 96 -9.05 -6.28 -7.32
CA LYS A 96 -8.91 -6.11 -8.77
C LYS A 96 -10.12 -5.39 -9.39
N LYS A 97 -11.33 -5.73 -8.94
CA LYS A 97 -12.55 -5.06 -9.36
C LYS A 97 -12.52 -3.59 -8.94
N CYS A 98 -12.20 -3.34 -7.68
CA CYS A 98 -12.15 -1.99 -7.12
C CYS A 98 -11.00 -1.16 -7.67
N GLU A 99 -9.86 -1.73 -8.03
CA GLU A 99 -8.77 -1.04 -8.71
C GLU A 99 -9.20 -0.61 -10.10
N THR A 100 -9.92 -1.47 -10.83
CA THR A 100 -10.43 -1.14 -12.17
C THR A 100 -11.49 -0.03 -12.09
N GLU A 101 -12.39 -0.10 -11.11
CA GLU A 101 -13.49 0.85 -10.91
C GLU A 101 -13.04 2.17 -10.26
N ASN A 102 -12.07 2.13 -9.35
CA ASN A 102 -11.50 3.30 -8.66
C ASN A 102 -10.21 3.79 -9.31
N ARG A 103 -9.74 3.15 -10.40
CA ARG A 103 -8.68 3.74 -11.23
C ARG A 103 -9.18 5.14 -11.55
N PRO A 104 -8.39 6.20 -11.30
CA PRO A 104 -8.76 7.49 -11.84
C PRO A 104 -8.95 7.25 -13.33
N GLN A 105 -10.19 7.39 -13.80
CA GLN A 105 -10.43 7.69 -15.18
C GLN A 105 -9.65 9.00 -15.41
N GLN A 106 -8.38 8.85 -15.82
CA GLN A 106 -7.88 9.68 -16.89
C GLN A 106 -8.97 9.60 -17.94
N GLY A 107 -9.71 10.69 -18.11
CA GLY A 107 -10.45 10.90 -19.35
C GLY A 107 -9.54 10.46 -20.49
N GLY A 108 -9.99 9.61 -21.39
CA GLY A 108 -10.83 10.15 -22.43
C GLY A 108 -10.04 11.20 -23.19
N GLN A 109 -9.17 10.74 -24.09
CA GLN A 109 -8.88 11.29 -25.43
C GLN A 109 -7.74 10.51 -26.08
#